data_AF-A0A9E1IHE2-F1
#
_entry.id   AF-A0A9E1IHE2-F1
#
_cell.length_a   1.000
_cell.length_b   1.000
_cell.length_c   1.000
_cell.angle_alpha   90.00
_cell.angle_beta   90.00
_cell.angle_gamma   90.00
#
_symmetry.space_group_name_H-M   'P 1'
#
loop_
_entity.id
_entity.type
_entity.pdbx_description
1 polymer ?
#
loop_
_entity_poly.entity_id
_entity_poly.type
_entity_poly.pdbx_seq_one_letter_code
_entity_poly.pdbx_strand_id
1 'polypeptide(L)'
;MSIVIEGEVALPLNPNCFLFAARPNDVLRNRSWLEVQKVAIPILEEFHGTCGIDTTLWFGRQAEINRFNQEHAYVTMMFVFDGLSSREDLKAIETQVKSTQIAWSPGTMTPLPRRAFPSLIVKSGKVYQVWIRTDDGPRSGHLTYDNELVRIRFHSPDDVDSSQFVRMIRHIEGTRQQPRPPDIELERLKMAFALRISERIVEADGKVVDGEAHFIEHTFPFELLDKMGLTDITALDKAWEQSCEQLPNLLGHHEKLALIGIFFAACHSGGTLATEEMRVLKDAAVLLGLEGSEVVEYISRLW
;
A
#
# COMPACT_ATOMS: atom_id res chain seq x y z
N MET A 1 32.08 17.42 -3.10
CA MET A 1 32.25 16.63 -1.85
C MET A 1 31.72 15.24 -2.18
N SER A 2 32.45 14.16 -1.87
CA SER A 2 31.98 12.80 -2.16
C SER A 2 30.81 12.42 -1.25
N ILE A 3 29.83 11.71 -1.79
CA ILE A 3 28.70 11.18 -1.02
C ILE A 3 29.18 9.91 -0.32
N VAL A 4 29.08 9.87 1.01
CA VAL A 4 29.46 8.70 1.80
C VAL A 4 28.19 7.91 2.13
N ILE A 5 28.13 6.66 1.66
CA ILE A 5 27.04 5.72 1.97
C ILE A 5 27.40 4.98 3.27
N GLU A 6 26.53 5.08 4.27
CA GLU A 6 26.69 4.45 5.57
C GLU A 6 25.73 3.26 5.71
N GLY A 7 26.29 2.05 5.73
CA GLY A 7 25.56 0.82 6.07
C GLY A 7 24.50 0.39 5.06
N GLU A 8 23.70 -0.59 5.47
CA GLU A 8 22.66 -1.21 4.65
C GLU A 8 21.35 -1.31 5.44
N VAL A 9 20.23 -1.13 4.74
CA VAL A 9 18.88 -1.34 5.28
C VAL A 9 18.06 -2.20 4.34
N ALA A 10 17.32 -3.14 4.92
CA ALA A 10 16.27 -3.86 4.21
C ALA A 10 15.11 -2.90 3.92
N LEU A 11 14.72 -2.76 2.66
CA LEU A 11 13.53 -2.01 2.30
C LEU A 11 12.28 -2.88 2.54
N PRO A 12 11.21 -2.31 3.12
CA PRO A 12 9.97 -3.04 3.34
C PRO A 12 9.39 -3.53 2.01
N LEU A 13 8.87 -4.75 2.03
CA LEU A 13 8.25 -5.43 0.89
C LEU A 13 6.72 -5.36 0.91
N ASN A 14 6.14 -4.58 1.84
CA ASN A 14 4.70 -4.50 2.01
C ASN A 14 4.06 -4.15 0.66
N PRO A 15 3.13 -4.98 0.14
CA PRO A 15 2.48 -4.66 -1.11
C PRO A 15 1.71 -3.36 -0.98
N ASN A 16 1.25 -2.93 0.20
CA ASN A 16 0.41 -1.75 0.36
C ASN A 16 1.20 -0.51 0.84
N CYS A 17 0.80 0.65 0.35
CA CYS A 17 1.31 1.96 0.76
C CYS A 17 0.17 2.96 0.95
N PHE A 18 0.40 3.97 1.78
CA PHE A 18 -0.49 5.12 1.91
C PHE A 18 -0.04 6.20 0.92
N LEU A 19 -0.82 6.36 -0.15
CA LEU A 19 -0.52 7.15 -1.33
C LEU A 19 -1.24 8.49 -1.32
N PHE A 20 -0.47 9.52 -1.68
CA PHE A 20 -0.91 10.86 -2.00
C PHE A 20 -0.53 11.20 -3.43
N ALA A 21 -1.42 11.84 -4.19
CA ALA A 21 -1.17 12.26 -5.55
C ALA A 21 -1.27 13.79 -5.68
N ALA A 22 -0.41 14.40 -6.48
CA ALA A 22 -0.47 15.82 -6.79
C ALA A 22 -0.14 16.06 -8.27
N ARG A 23 -0.61 17.18 -8.82
CA ARG A 23 -0.26 17.52 -10.20
C ARG A 23 1.24 17.83 -10.30
N PRO A 24 1.92 17.44 -11.38
CA PRO A 24 3.34 17.70 -11.57
C PRO A 24 3.71 19.17 -11.42
N ASN A 25 2.84 20.07 -11.89
CA ASN A 25 3.03 21.51 -11.77
C ASN A 25 3.05 21.99 -10.32
N ASP A 26 2.26 21.38 -9.44
CA ASP A 26 2.17 21.76 -8.03
C ASP A 26 3.37 21.25 -7.23
N VAL A 27 4.04 20.19 -7.71
CA VAL A 27 5.19 19.57 -7.05
C VAL A 27 6.52 20.06 -7.60
N LEU A 28 6.73 19.95 -8.92
CA LEU A 28 8.05 20.00 -9.56
C LEU A 28 8.32 21.26 -10.41
N ARG A 29 7.31 22.09 -10.72
CA ARG A 29 7.50 23.26 -11.60
C ARG A 29 8.38 24.35 -10.98
N ASN A 30 8.19 24.58 -9.68
CA ASN A 30 8.86 25.66 -8.94
C ASN A 30 9.73 25.13 -7.79
N ARG A 31 9.99 23.82 -7.75
CA ARG A 31 10.77 23.18 -6.69
C ARG A 31 11.73 22.17 -7.29
N SER A 32 12.96 22.23 -6.83
CA SER A 32 13.94 21.18 -6.99
C SER A 32 13.52 19.91 -6.27
N TRP A 33 14.07 18.76 -6.68
CA TRP A 33 13.84 17.50 -5.97
C TRP A 33 14.22 17.56 -4.49
N LEU A 34 15.31 18.28 -4.19
CA LEU A 34 15.76 18.53 -2.82
C LEU A 34 14.69 19.25 -1.98
N GLU A 35 14.03 20.26 -2.54
CA GLU A 35 12.95 20.97 -1.84
C GLU A 35 11.73 20.07 -1.61
N VAL A 36 11.41 19.19 -2.56
CA VAL A 36 10.36 18.18 -2.38
C VAL A 36 10.71 17.22 -1.23
N GLN A 37 11.94 16.71 -1.17
CA GLN A 37 12.39 15.88 -0.05
C GLN A 37 12.35 16.62 1.29
N LYS A 38 12.75 17.90 1.32
CA LYS A 38 12.70 18.73 2.53
C LYS A 38 11.29 18.92 3.09
N VAL A 39 10.28 18.97 2.23
CA VAL A 39 8.87 19.02 2.67
C VAL A 39 8.44 17.71 3.34
N ALA A 40 8.99 16.58 2.91
CA ALA A 40 8.58 15.27 3.42
C ALA A 40 9.32 14.81 4.70
N ILE A 41 10.49 15.37 4.99
CA ILE A 41 11.28 15.01 6.19
C ILE A 41 10.49 15.22 7.49
N PRO A 42 9.91 16.42 7.76
CA PRO A 42 9.21 16.63 9.02
C PRO A 42 8.02 15.69 9.19
N ILE A 43 7.35 15.32 8.09
CA ILE A 43 6.22 14.38 8.08
C ILE A 43 6.68 13.00 8.55
N LEU A 44 7.81 12.50 8.01
CA LEU A 44 8.38 11.23 8.43
C LEU A 44 8.84 11.24 9.90
N GLU A 45 9.50 12.31 10.33
CA GLU A 45 9.99 12.46 11.70
C GLU A 45 8.84 12.52 12.71
N GLU A 46 7.82 13.32 12.44
CA GLU A 46 6.66 13.46 13.31
C GLU A 46 5.82 12.18 13.35
N PHE A 47 5.66 11.51 12.21
CA PHE A 47 5.00 10.21 12.16
C PHE A 47 5.71 9.17 13.05
N HIS A 48 7.01 8.95 12.82
CA HIS A 48 7.78 8.02 13.65
C HIS A 48 7.79 8.47 15.12
N GLY A 49 7.90 9.76 15.42
CA GLY A 49 7.85 10.28 16.78
C GLY A 49 6.54 9.96 17.51
N THR A 50 5.43 9.89 16.76
CA THR A 50 4.09 9.63 17.30
C THR A 50 3.83 8.13 17.50
N CYS A 51 4.12 7.31 16.48
CA CYS A 51 3.74 5.89 16.48
C CYS A 51 4.91 4.91 16.68
N GLY A 52 6.16 5.37 16.57
CA GLY A 52 7.35 4.52 16.66
C GLY A 52 7.56 3.59 15.46
N ILE A 53 6.86 3.80 14.35
CA ILE A 53 6.90 2.91 13.18
C ILE A 53 7.98 3.39 12.19
N ASP A 54 8.94 2.52 11.91
CA ASP A 54 9.91 2.71 10.83
C ASP A 54 9.15 2.80 9.49
N THR A 55 9.45 3.83 8.70
CA THR A 55 8.67 4.15 7.50
C THR A 55 9.58 4.54 6.35
N THR A 56 9.38 3.91 5.20
CA THR A 56 10.06 4.29 3.96
C THR A 56 9.13 5.13 3.10
N LEU A 57 9.63 6.28 2.66
CA LEU A 57 8.95 7.15 1.71
C LEU A 57 9.38 6.82 0.29
N TRP A 58 8.39 6.50 -0.52
CA TRP A 58 8.54 6.21 -1.94
C TRP A 58 7.92 7.33 -2.77
N PHE A 59 8.45 7.50 -3.97
CA PHE A 59 7.89 8.40 -4.97
C PHE A 59 7.74 7.70 -6.31
N GLY A 60 6.83 8.20 -7.13
CA GLY A 60 6.58 7.66 -8.44
C GLY A 60 5.75 8.59 -9.30
N ARG A 61 5.34 8.09 -10.45
CA ARG A 61 4.37 8.74 -11.33
C ARG A 61 3.21 7.81 -11.61
N GLN A 62 2.01 8.36 -11.63
CA GLN A 62 0.81 7.68 -12.08
C GLN A 62 0.23 8.47 -13.25
N ALA A 63 -0.46 7.77 -14.14
CA ALA A 63 -1.23 8.39 -15.20
C ALA A 63 -2.68 7.93 -15.05
N GLU A 64 -3.61 8.87 -15.12
CA GLU A 64 -5.03 8.58 -15.12
C GLU A 64 -5.67 9.16 -16.36
N ILE A 65 -6.58 8.40 -16.96
CA ILE A 65 -7.40 8.88 -18.07
C ILE A 65 -8.63 9.54 -17.46
N ASN A 66 -8.82 10.82 -17.73
CA ASN A 66 -10.01 11.53 -17.27
C ASN A 66 -11.25 11.13 -18.10
N ARG A 67 -12.44 11.58 -17.69
CA ARG A 67 -13.71 11.35 -18.42
C ARG A 67 -13.74 11.86 -19.87
N PHE A 68 -12.79 12.69 -20.27
CA PHE A 68 -12.64 13.21 -21.63
C PHE A 68 -11.60 12.42 -22.45
N ASN A 69 -11.17 11.26 -21.94
CA ASN A 69 -10.15 10.41 -22.55
C ASN A 69 -8.79 11.10 -22.68
N GLN A 70 -8.47 12.03 -21.77
CA GLN A 70 -7.18 12.71 -21.71
C GLN A 70 -6.35 12.13 -20.57
N GLU A 71 -5.08 11.82 -20.86
CA GLU A 71 -4.13 11.34 -19.87
C GLU A 71 -3.63 12.50 -19.01
N HIS A 72 -3.79 12.38 -17.70
CA HIS A 72 -3.25 13.29 -16.70
C HIS A 72 -2.16 12.57 -15.91
N ALA A 73 -0.95 13.11 -15.95
CA ALA A 73 0.15 12.65 -15.11
C ALA A 73 0.01 13.21 -13.69
N TYR A 74 0.35 12.39 -12.70
CA TYR A 74 0.42 12.73 -11.29
C TYR A 74 1.79 12.33 -10.73
N VAL A 75 2.30 13.15 -9.83
CA VAL A 75 3.39 12.77 -8.92
C VAL A 75 2.76 12.11 -7.71
N THR A 76 3.32 10.97 -7.30
CA THR A 76 2.84 10.20 -6.15
C THR A 76 3.88 10.20 -5.05
N MET A 77 3.43 10.39 -3.82
CA MET A 77 4.19 10.27 -2.58
C MET A 77 3.55 9.16 -1.74
N MET A 78 4.33 8.17 -1.34
CA MET A 78 3.82 6.91 -0.80
C MET A 78 4.56 6.53 0.47
N PHE A 79 3.83 6.34 1.56
CA PHE A 79 4.39 5.87 2.83
C PHE A 79 4.24 4.36 2.92
N VAL A 80 5.36 3.66 3.10
CA VAL A 80 5.40 2.21 3.30
C VAL A 80 5.87 1.95 4.73
N PHE A 81 4.96 1.42 5.54
CA PHE A 81 5.17 1.19 6.97
C PHE A 81 5.79 -0.18 7.22
N ASP A 82 6.79 -0.23 8.10
CA ASP A 82 7.38 -1.47 8.63
C ASP A 82 6.72 -1.82 9.98
N GLY A 83 5.39 -1.86 9.99
CA GLY A 83 4.58 -2.05 11.19
C GLY A 83 3.08 -1.84 10.95
N LEU A 84 2.28 -2.13 11.98
CA LEU A 84 0.84 -1.92 11.96
C LEU A 84 0.53 -0.44 12.23
N SER A 85 -0.08 0.26 11.27
CA SER A 85 -0.60 1.61 11.44
C SER A 85 -2.09 1.59 11.80
N SER A 86 -2.48 2.34 12.84
CA SER A 86 -3.88 2.58 13.19
C SER A 86 -4.53 3.60 12.26
N ARG A 87 -5.85 3.78 12.35
CA ARG A 87 -6.56 4.82 11.59
C ARG A 87 -6.14 6.23 12.03
N GLU A 88 -5.88 6.42 13.32
CA GLU A 88 -5.40 7.67 13.90
C GLU A 88 -4.03 8.05 13.33
N ASP A 89 -3.13 7.06 13.20
CA ASP A 89 -1.79 7.24 12.62
C ASP A 89 -1.87 7.78 11.18
N LEU A 90 -2.76 7.22 10.36
CA LEU A 90 -2.93 7.65 8.96
C LEU A 90 -3.57 9.03 8.86
N LYS A 91 -4.54 9.33 9.73
CA LYS A 91 -5.15 10.66 9.81
C LYS A 91 -4.09 11.69 10.18
N ALA A 92 -3.17 11.37 11.10
CA ALA A 92 -2.06 12.25 11.46
C ALA A 92 -1.16 12.54 10.25
N ILE A 93 -0.74 11.51 9.49
CA ILE A 93 0.00 11.71 8.24
C ILE A 93 -0.79 12.58 7.27
N GLU A 94 -2.07 12.28 7.06
CA GLU A 94 -2.91 13.03 6.11
C GLU A 94 -3.01 14.52 6.49
N THR A 95 -3.17 14.82 7.78
CA THR A 95 -3.18 16.20 8.30
C THR A 95 -1.84 16.90 8.05
N GLN A 96 -0.72 16.23 8.32
CA GLN A 96 0.62 16.78 8.08
C GLN A 96 0.86 17.03 6.59
N VAL A 97 0.54 16.05 5.72
CA VAL A 97 0.68 16.18 4.27
C VAL A 97 -0.16 17.34 3.72
N LYS A 98 -1.40 17.50 4.20
CA LYS A 98 -2.29 18.61 3.81
C LYS A 98 -1.82 19.98 4.30
N SER A 99 -1.02 20.03 5.36
CA SER A 99 -0.43 21.29 5.86
C SER A 99 0.73 21.80 5.01
N THR A 100 1.23 20.97 4.08
CA THR A 100 2.31 21.38 3.17
C THR A 100 1.81 22.37 2.12
N GLN A 101 2.75 23.06 1.45
CA GLN A 101 2.43 23.98 0.35
C GLN A 101 2.07 23.29 -0.97
N ILE A 102 2.01 21.95 -0.99
CA ILE A 102 1.70 21.16 -2.17
C ILE A 102 0.26 20.66 -2.02
N ALA A 103 -0.55 20.87 -3.06
CA ALA A 103 -1.94 20.42 -3.09
C ALA A 103 -2.02 18.90 -3.34
N TRP A 104 -1.73 18.11 -2.31
CA TRP A 104 -1.89 16.66 -2.33
C TRP A 104 -3.37 16.25 -2.25
N SER A 105 -3.71 15.15 -2.91
CA SER A 105 -4.99 14.47 -2.76
C SER A 105 -5.19 13.97 -1.32
N PRO A 106 -6.41 13.59 -0.94
CA PRO A 106 -6.62 12.72 0.22
C PRO A 106 -5.78 11.45 0.11
N GLY A 107 -5.36 10.93 1.27
CA GLY A 107 -4.57 9.70 1.34
C GLY A 107 -5.41 8.48 0.99
N THR A 108 -4.83 7.57 0.20
CA THR A 108 -5.48 6.32 -0.22
C THR A 108 -4.54 5.14 -0.01
N MET A 109 -5.09 3.98 0.35
CA MET A 109 -4.30 2.77 0.45
C MET A 109 -4.33 2.04 -0.88
N THR A 110 -3.15 1.71 -1.38
CA THR A 110 -3.00 1.08 -2.70
C THR A 110 -1.76 0.21 -2.72
N PRO A 111 -1.68 -0.77 -3.63
CA PRO A 111 -0.44 -1.48 -3.83
C PRO A 111 0.69 -0.54 -4.29
N LEU A 112 1.90 -0.71 -3.76
CA LEU A 112 3.09 0.03 -4.14
C LEU A 112 3.33 -0.14 -5.65
N PRO A 113 3.28 0.95 -6.44
CA PRO A 113 3.44 0.86 -7.88
C PRO A 113 4.81 0.31 -8.27
N ARG A 114 4.87 -0.59 -9.26
CA ARG A 114 6.12 -1.21 -9.74
C ARG A 114 7.21 -0.22 -10.15
N ARG A 115 6.81 0.97 -10.59
CA ARG A 115 7.71 2.05 -11.05
C ARG A 115 8.00 3.09 -9.96
N ALA A 116 7.58 2.87 -8.72
CA ALA A 116 7.97 3.71 -7.60
C ALA A 116 9.43 3.42 -7.19
N PHE A 117 10.06 4.40 -6.53
CA PHE A 117 11.39 4.27 -5.97
C PHE A 117 11.43 4.84 -4.54
N PRO A 118 12.20 4.24 -3.62
CA PRO A 118 12.39 4.79 -2.28
C PRO A 118 13.30 6.01 -2.36
N SER A 119 13.00 7.01 -1.54
CA SER A 119 13.72 8.28 -1.52
C SER A 119 14.28 8.57 -0.13
N LEU A 120 13.44 8.43 0.90
CA LEU A 120 13.79 8.65 2.29
C LEU A 120 13.32 7.47 3.14
N ILE A 121 13.98 7.23 4.26
CA ILE A 121 13.54 6.28 5.28
C ILE A 121 13.75 6.91 6.66
N VAL A 122 12.76 6.81 7.53
CA VAL A 122 12.95 7.04 8.96
C VAL A 122 13.16 5.69 9.63
N LYS A 123 14.30 5.56 10.32
CA LYS A 123 14.67 4.34 11.04
C LYS A 123 15.23 4.70 12.40
N SER A 124 14.63 4.15 13.45
CA SER A 124 15.05 4.43 14.84
C SER A 124 15.15 5.94 15.13
N GLY A 125 14.15 6.69 14.67
CA GLY A 125 14.03 8.14 14.87
C GLY A 125 14.99 9.01 14.06
N LYS A 126 15.71 8.44 13.09
CA LYS A 126 16.62 9.20 12.21
C LYS A 126 16.20 9.04 10.77
N VAL A 127 16.24 10.14 10.01
CA VAL A 127 15.96 10.12 8.57
C VAL A 127 17.24 9.90 7.78
N TYR A 128 17.15 8.99 6.82
CA TYR A 128 18.21 8.64 5.89
C TYR A 128 17.72 8.82 4.46
N GLN A 129 18.63 9.19 3.57
CA GLN A 129 18.37 9.15 2.14
C GLN A 129 18.75 7.78 1.59
N VAL A 130 17.85 7.22 0.79
CA VAL A 130 17.98 5.85 0.28
C VAL A 130 18.71 5.83 -1.06
N TRP A 131 19.71 4.97 -1.14
CA TRP A 131 20.36 4.54 -2.38
C TRP A 131 20.01 3.09 -2.64
N ILE A 132 19.37 2.78 -3.76
CA ILE A 132 18.97 1.41 -4.09
C ILE A 132 20.20 0.65 -4.58
N ARG A 133 20.50 -0.51 -3.98
CA ARG A 133 21.52 -1.42 -4.52
C ARG A 133 21.09 -1.95 -5.89
N THR A 134 21.91 -1.76 -6.91
CA THR A 134 21.74 -2.37 -8.24
C THR A 134 23.01 -3.11 -8.65
N ASP A 135 22.95 -3.93 -9.71
CA ASP A 135 24.11 -4.67 -10.21
C ASP A 135 25.27 -3.73 -10.61
N ASP A 136 24.93 -2.53 -11.09
CA ASP A 136 25.89 -1.48 -11.48
C ASP A 136 26.27 -0.55 -10.30
N GLY A 137 25.94 -0.93 -9.06
CA GLY A 137 26.19 -0.16 -7.84
C GLY A 137 24.97 0.61 -7.31
N PRO A 138 25.15 1.41 -6.25
CA PRO A 138 24.06 2.14 -5.60
C PRO A 138 23.49 3.25 -6.50
N ARG A 139 22.16 3.40 -6.52
CA ARG A 139 21.45 4.41 -7.32
C ARG A 139 20.41 5.16 -6.50
N SER A 140 20.40 6.50 -6.56
CA SER A 140 19.32 7.31 -5.96
C SER A 140 18.37 7.80 -7.06
N GLY A 141 17.08 7.60 -6.86
CA GLY A 141 16.04 8.05 -7.78
C GLY A 141 15.62 9.48 -7.49
N HIS A 142 15.24 10.21 -8.54
CA HIS A 142 14.55 11.49 -8.42
C HIS A 142 13.51 11.69 -9.52
N LEU A 143 12.57 12.61 -9.29
CA LEU A 143 11.62 13.03 -10.30
C LEU A 143 12.07 14.34 -10.95
N THR A 144 11.99 14.39 -12.28
CA THR A 144 12.16 15.61 -13.07
C THR A 144 10.89 15.89 -13.86
N TYR A 145 10.61 17.17 -14.10
CA TYR A 145 9.48 17.61 -14.91
C TYR A 145 9.98 18.44 -16.09
N ASP A 146 10.00 17.84 -17.27
CA ASP A 146 10.48 18.43 -18.52
C ASP A 146 9.44 18.26 -19.64
N ASN A 147 9.15 19.34 -20.39
CA ASN A 147 8.17 19.32 -21.49
C ASN A 147 6.82 18.68 -21.12
N GLU A 148 6.28 19.05 -19.95
CA GLU A 148 5.03 18.51 -19.40
C GLU A 148 5.05 17.01 -19.05
N LEU A 149 6.24 16.39 -19.03
CA LEU A 149 6.42 14.98 -18.70
C LEU A 149 7.15 14.80 -17.37
N VAL A 150 6.61 13.93 -16.51
CA VAL A 150 7.30 13.48 -15.31
C VAL A 150 8.20 12.29 -15.67
N ARG A 151 9.50 12.42 -15.40
CA ARG A 151 10.48 11.35 -15.60
C ARG A 151 11.12 10.97 -14.28
N ILE A 152 11.40 9.68 -14.13
CA ILE A 152 12.24 9.15 -13.06
C ILE A 152 13.64 9.05 -13.62
N ARG A 153 14.63 9.64 -12.95
CA ARG A 153 16.04 9.46 -13.28
C ARG A 153 16.76 8.89 -12.08
N PHE A 154 17.77 8.07 -12.34
CA PHE A 154 18.59 7.44 -11.32
C PHE A 154 20.03 7.89 -11.51
N HIS A 155 20.69 8.21 -10.40
CA HIS A 155 22.07 8.67 -10.40
C HIS A 155 22.95 7.79 -9.53
N SER A 156 24.21 7.62 -9.93
CA SER A 156 25.24 7.02 -9.05
C SER A 156 25.79 8.08 -8.09
N PRO A 157 26.41 7.70 -6.97
CA PRO A 157 27.06 8.64 -6.05
C PRO A 157 28.10 9.55 -6.72
N ASP A 158 28.75 9.06 -7.78
CA ASP A 158 29.80 9.78 -8.51
C ASP A 158 29.23 10.84 -9.47
N ASP A 159 27.98 10.70 -9.90
CA ASP A 159 27.35 11.55 -10.90
C ASP A 159 26.60 12.76 -10.31
N VAL A 160 26.44 12.83 -8.98
CA VAL A 160 25.57 13.84 -8.36
C VAL A 160 26.37 14.87 -7.57
N ASP A 161 26.03 16.14 -7.80
CA ASP A 161 26.50 17.22 -6.94
C ASP A 161 25.90 17.06 -5.54
N SER A 162 26.77 16.95 -4.54
CA SER A 162 26.46 17.00 -3.10
C SER A 162 25.50 18.14 -2.69
N SER A 163 25.41 19.24 -3.46
CA SER A 163 24.47 20.33 -3.22
C SER A 163 22.99 19.94 -3.43
N GLN A 164 22.73 18.86 -4.17
CA GLN A 164 21.39 18.34 -4.44
C GLN A 164 20.85 17.46 -3.32
N PHE A 165 21.64 17.23 -2.26
CA PHE A 165 21.28 16.38 -1.14
C PHE A 165 21.04 17.19 0.13
N VAL A 166 20.22 16.62 1.01
CA VAL A 166 19.98 17.20 2.33
C VAL A 166 21.22 16.96 3.17
N ARG A 167 22.07 17.99 3.32
CA ARG A 167 23.38 17.90 3.99
C ARG A 167 23.38 17.31 5.40
N MET A 168 22.24 17.37 6.11
CA MET A 168 22.09 16.84 7.47
C MET A 168 21.66 15.38 7.53
N ILE A 169 21.31 14.79 6.38
CA ILE A 169 20.81 13.42 6.29
C ILE A 169 21.94 12.50 5.86
N ARG A 170 22.05 11.36 6.58
CA ARG A 170 22.98 10.28 6.21
C ARG A 170 22.43 9.50 5.03
N HIS A 171 23.32 8.95 4.23
CA HIS A 171 22.96 8.11 3.10
C HIS A 171 23.05 6.64 3.51
N ILE A 172 22.08 5.82 3.14
CA ILE A 172 22.09 4.39 3.42
C ILE A 172 21.78 3.62 2.15
N GLU A 173 22.39 2.45 2.00
CA GLU A 173 22.04 1.56 0.91
C GLU A 173 20.79 0.74 1.26
N GLY A 174 19.73 0.95 0.50
CA GLY A 174 18.51 0.16 0.55
C GLY A 174 18.67 -1.08 -0.31
N THR A 175 18.68 -2.24 0.33
CA THR A 175 18.58 -3.53 -0.36
C THR A 175 17.09 -3.87 -0.43
N ARG A 176 16.54 -3.94 -1.65
CA ARG A 176 15.24 -4.60 -1.84
C ARG A 176 15.45 -6.03 -1.38
N GLN A 177 14.84 -6.41 -0.27
CA GLN A 177 14.82 -7.81 0.11
C GLN A 177 14.27 -8.59 -1.09
N GLN A 178 14.85 -9.75 -1.41
CA GLN A 178 14.07 -10.73 -2.16
C GLN A 178 12.75 -10.89 -1.42
N PRO A 179 11.59 -10.91 -2.10
CA PRO A 179 10.31 -11.10 -1.42
C PRO A 179 10.52 -12.16 -0.36
N ARG A 180 10.37 -11.80 0.93
CA ARG A 180 10.25 -12.82 1.96
C ARG A 180 9.23 -13.77 1.37
N PRO A 181 9.53 -15.08 1.25
CA PRO A 181 8.51 -16.01 0.82
C PRO A 181 7.28 -15.67 1.67
N PRO A 182 6.12 -15.38 1.03
CA PRO A 182 4.93 -14.99 1.77
C PRO A 182 4.81 -15.93 2.95
N ASP A 183 4.49 -15.42 4.14
CA ASP A 183 4.24 -16.30 5.26
C ASP A 183 3.09 -17.20 4.83
N ILE A 184 3.46 -18.41 4.39
CA ILE A 184 2.58 -19.30 3.62
C ILE A 184 1.38 -19.63 4.50
N GLU A 185 1.59 -19.68 5.82
CA GLU A 185 0.54 -19.88 6.78
C GLU A 185 -0.40 -18.68 6.86
N LEU A 186 0.11 -17.44 6.95
CA LEU A 186 -0.73 -16.25 6.98
C LEU A 186 -1.56 -16.11 5.69
N GLU A 187 -0.96 -16.33 4.52
CA GLU A 187 -1.67 -16.27 3.24
C GLU A 187 -2.69 -17.42 3.12
N ARG A 188 -2.37 -18.62 3.62
CA ARG A 188 -3.33 -19.74 3.72
C ARG A 188 -4.51 -19.38 4.62
N LEU A 189 -4.29 -18.75 5.77
CA LEU A 189 -5.37 -18.31 6.67
C LEU A 189 -6.23 -17.22 6.03
N LYS A 190 -5.62 -16.23 5.36
CA LYS A 190 -6.33 -15.19 4.60
C LYS A 190 -7.19 -15.80 3.50
N MET A 191 -6.64 -16.77 2.76
CA MET A 191 -7.34 -17.48 1.69
C MET A 191 -8.55 -18.26 2.21
N ALA A 192 -8.37 -19.04 3.29
CA ALA A 192 -9.45 -19.80 3.91
C ALA A 192 -10.56 -18.88 4.44
N PHE A 193 -10.19 -17.78 5.12
CA PHE A 193 -11.13 -16.77 5.58
C PHE A 193 -11.90 -16.14 4.43
N ALA A 194 -11.17 -15.76 3.38
CA ALA A 194 -11.75 -15.06 2.25
C ALA A 194 -12.74 -15.94 1.49
N LEU A 195 -12.36 -17.18 1.18
CA LEU A 195 -13.21 -18.15 0.51
C LEU A 195 -14.50 -18.40 1.30
N ARG A 196 -14.41 -18.70 2.61
CA ARG A 196 -15.58 -19.01 3.44
C ARG A 196 -16.56 -17.85 3.58
N ILE A 197 -16.07 -16.63 3.71
CA ILE A 197 -16.95 -15.46 3.74
C ILE A 197 -17.59 -15.23 2.38
N SER A 198 -16.82 -15.33 1.29
CA SER A 198 -17.36 -15.18 -0.07
C SER A 198 -18.42 -16.23 -0.40
N GLU A 199 -18.22 -17.50 -0.04
CA GLU A 199 -19.23 -18.57 -0.15
C GLU A 199 -20.50 -18.19 0.63
N ARG A 200 -20.36 -17.77 1.89
CA ARG A 200 -21.50 -17.37 2.71
C ARG A 200 -22.25 -16.15 2.17
N ILE A 201 -21.55 -15.24 1.48
CA ILE A 201 -22.17 -14.09 0.82
C ILE A 201 -23.01 -14.57 -0.36
N VAL A 202 -22.43 -15.31 -1.29
CA VAL A 202 -23.14 -15.76 -2.51
C VAL A 202 -24.27 -16.75 -2.20
N GLU A 203 -24.21 -17.44 -1.06
CA GLU A 203 -25.27 -18.36 -0.60
C GLU A 203 -26.31 -17.67 0.30
N ALA A 204 -26.15 -16.40 0.66
CA ALA A 204 -26.90 -15.74 1.73
C ALA A 204 -28.41 -15.69 1.48
N ASP A 205 -28.83 -15.55 0.22
CA ASP A 205 -30.23 -15.49 -0.20
C ASP A 205 -30.80 -16.87 -0.63
N GLY A 206 -29.97 -17.91 -0.56
CA GLY A 206 -30.30 -19.28 -0.95
C GLY A 206 -30.29 -19.54 -2.47
N LYS A 207 -29.77 -18.61 -3.28
CA LYS A 207 -29.67 -18.75 -4.74
C LYS A 207 -28.34 -18.22 -5.27
N VAL A 208 -27.46 -19.14 -5.69
CA VAL A 208 -26.24 -18.77 -6.41
C VAL A 208 -26.57 -18.51 -7.88
N VAL A 209 -26.27 -17.32 -8.39
CA VAL A 209 -26.40 -17.01 -9.83
C VAL A 209 -25.07 -17.17 -10.58
N ASP A 210 -25.11 -17.29 -11.91
CA ASP A 210 -23.93 -17.56 -12.74
C ASP A 210 -22.78 -16.56 -12.51
N GLY A 211 -23.09 -15.28 -12.25
CA GLY A 211 -22.08 -14.25 -11.98
C GLY A 211 -21.32 -14.46 -10.66
N GLU A 212 -22.01 -14.96 -9.63
CA GLU A 212 -21.43 -15.26 -8.33
C GLU A 212 -20.59 -16.53 -8.36
N ALA A 213 -21.08 -17.59 -9.02
CA ALA A 213 -20.31 -18.81 -9.24
C ALA A 213 -19.02 -18.49 -10.02
N HIS A 214 -19.12 -17.68 -11.07
CA HIS A 214 -17.96 -17.23 -11.83
C HIS A 214 -16.98 -16.39 -10.98
N PHE A 215 -17.49 -15.53 -10.10
CA PHE A 215 -16.65 -14.76 -9.18
C PHE A 215 -15.85 -15.68 -8.25
N ILE A 216 -16.48 -16.69 -7.65
CA ILE A 216 -15.80 -17.65 -6.76
C ILE A 216 -14.71 -18.41 -7.54
N GLU A 217 -15.04 -18.99 -8.69
CA GLU A 217 -14.08 -19.74 -9.52
C GLU A 217 -12.90 -18.88 -9.98
N HIS A 218 -13.15 -17.62 -10.34
CA HIS A 218 -12.10 -16.72 -10.81
C HIS A 218 -11.22 -16.19 -9.68
N THR A 219 -11.82 -15.88 -8.52
CA THR A 219 -11.10 -15.29 -7.37
C THR A 219 -10.35 -16.35 -6.58
N PHE A 220 -10.90 -17.57 -6.52
CA PHE A 220 -10.38 -18.71 -5.76
C PHE A 220 -10.17 -19.93 -6.67
N PRO A 221 -9.28 -19.85 -7.68
CA PRO A 221 -9.09 -20.95 -8.62
C PRO A 221 -8.55 -22.19 -7.91
N PHE A 222 -8.98 -23.37 -8.37
CA PHE A 222 -8.63 -24.66 -7.76
C PHE A 222 -7.12 -24.83 -7.58
N GLU A 223 -6.31 -24.44 -8.56
CA GLU A 223 -4.84 -24.57 -8.50
C GLU A 223 -4.23 -23.72 -7.38
N LEU A 224 -4.86 -22.59 -7.02
CA LEU A 224 -4.43 -21.76 -5.91
C LEU A 224 -4.83 -22.38 -4.57
N LEU A 225 -6.05 -22.90 -4.47
CA LEU A 225 -6.53 -23.60 -3.28
C LEU A 225 -5.70 -24.86 -3.01
N ASP A 226 -5.35 -25.61 -4.05
CA ASP A 226 -4.53 -26.83 -3.96
C ASP A 226 -3.11 -26.51 -3.46
N LYS A 227 -2.49 -25.45 -4.00
CA LYS A 227 -1.18 -24.96 -3.53
C LYS A 227 -1.20 -24.52 -2.06
N MET A 228 -2.34 -24.03 -1.58
CA MET A 228 -2.53 -23.63 -0.18
C MET A 228 -3.00 -24.79 0.71
N GLY A 229 -3.23 -25.98 0.16
CA GLY A 229 -3.73 -27.15 0.90
C GLY A 229 -5.17 -26.96 1.41
N LEU A 230 -5.99 -26.22 0.66
CA LEU A 230 -7.38 -25.86 1.03
C LEU A 230 -8.45 -26.59 0.20
N THR A 231 -8.05 -27.57 -0.63
CA THR A 231 -8.96 -28.40 -1.41
C THR A 231 -9.63 -29.51 -0.58
N ASP A 232 -9.01 -29.92 0.53
CA ASP A 232 -9.62 -30.80 1.52
C ASP A 232 -10.50 -30.02 2.49
N ILE A 233 -11.76 -30.44 2.64
CA ILE A 233 -12.74 -29.72 3.46
C ILE A 233 -12.33 -29.68 4.94
N THR A 234 -11.69 -30.73 5.44
CA THR A 234 -11.22 -30.76 6.84
C THR A 234 -10.08 -29.78 7.06
N ALA A 235 -9.14 -29.71 6.12
CA ALA A 235 -8.07 -28.72 6.13
C ALA A 235 -8.59 -27.28 6.01
N LEU A 236 -9.59 -27.05 5.15
CA LEU A 236 -10.25 -25.77 4.98
C LEU A 236 -10.98 -25.33 6.26
N ASP A 237 -11.77 -26.21 6.89
CA ASP A 237 -12.50 -25.91 8.13
C ASP A 237 -11.54 -25.55 9.27
N LYS A 238 -10.45 -26.32 9.41
CA LYS A 238 -9.41 -26.01 10.39
C LYS A 238 -8.75 -24.66 10.11
N ALA A 239 -8.42 -24.37 8.85
CA ALA A 239 -7.83 -23.08 8.48
C ALA A 239 -8.80 -21.93 8.72
N TRP A 240 -10.09 -22.13 8.47
CA TRP A 240 -11.16 -21.19 8.75
C TRP A 240 -11.24 -20.87 10.26
N GLU A 241 -11.32 -21.88 11.12
CA GLU A 241 -11.36 -21.68 12.58
C GLU A 241 -10.14 -20.89 13.08
N GLN A 242 -8.95 -21.30 12.62
CA GLN A 242 -7.69 -20.62 12.93
C GLN A 242 -7.70 -19.16 12.43
N SER A 243 -8.27 -18.92 11.26
CA SER A 243 -8.31 -17.58 10.67
C SER A 243 -9.19 -16.63 11.46
N CYS A 244 -10.35 -17.08 11.95
CA CYS A 244 -11.24 -16.27 12.80
C CYS A 244 -10.58 -15.86 14.11
N GLU A 245 -9.75 -16.72 14.69
CA GLU A 245 -9.04 -16.43 15.94
C GLU A 245 -7.82 -15.52 15.72
N GLN A 246 -7.05 -15.79 14.65
CA GLN A 246 -5.71 -15.21 14.49
C GLN A 246 -5.69 -13.95 13.63
N LEU A 247 -6.42 -13.92 12.51
CA LEU A 247 -6.36 -12.80 11.56
C LEU A 247 -6.69 -11.43 12.18
N PRO A 248 -7.60 -11.28 13.15
CA PRO A 248 -7.87 -9.98 13.76
C PRO A 248 -6.64 -9.37 14.43
N ASN A 249 -5.70 -10.20 14.88
CA ASN A 249 -4.48 -9.76 15.56
C ASN A 249 -3.26 -9.78 14.63
N LEU A 250 -3.25 -10.67 13.62
CA LEU A 250 -2.13 -10.80 12.68
C LEU A 250 -2.18 -9.78 11.54
N LEU A 251 -3.37 -9.33 11.13
CA LEU A 251 -3.52 -8.43 10.00
C LEU A 251 -3.42 -6.96 10.39
N GLY A 252 -2.72 -6.20 9.54
CA GLY A 252 -2.83 -4.74 9.55
C GLY A 252 -4.24 -4.28 9.23
N HIS A 253 -4.62 -3.10 9.74
CA HIS A 253 -5.92 -2.48 9.47
C HIS A 253 -6.26 -2.46 7.97
N HIS A 254 -5.27 -2.24 7.12
CA HIS A 254 -5.42 -2.22 5.67
C HIS A 254 -5.63 -3.57 5.02
N GLU A 255 -4.97 -4.62 5.51
CA GLU A 255 -5.20 -5.96 5.00
C GLU A 255 -6.62 -6.42 5.35
N LYS A 256 -7.12 -6.02 6.53
CA LYS A 256 -8.51 -6.24 6.91
C LYS A 256 -9.46 -5.52 5.95
N LEU A 257 -9.22 -4.24 5.63
CA LEU A 257 -10.02 -3.52 4.64
C LEU A 257 -9.91 -4.12 3.23
N ALA A 258 -8.73 -4.62 2.83
CA ALA A 258 -8.57 -5.30 1.55
C ALA A 258 -9.43 -6.57 1.45
N LEU A 259 -9.55 -7.35 2.53
CA LEU A 259 -10.48 -8.48 2.62
C LEU A 259 -11.93 -8.01 2.49
N ILE A 260 -12.31 -6.91 3.13
CA ILE A 260 -13.63 -6.29 2.95
C ILE A 260 -13.88 -5.91 1.49
N GLY A 261 -12.87 -5.42 0.78
CA GLY A 261 -12.97 -5.13 -0.66
C GLY A 261 -13.32 -6.36 -1.49
N ILE A 262 -12.72 -7.52 -1.19
CA ILE A 262 -13.03 -8.80 -1.84
C ILE A 262 -14.49 -9.21 -1.55
N PHE A 263 -14.94 -9.06 -0.30
CA PHE A 263 -16.31 -9.42 0.10
C PHE A 263 -17.35 -8.52 -0.54
N PHE A 264 -17.08 -7.22 -0.63
CA PHE A 264 -17.96 -6.30 -1.30
C PHE A 264 -18.05 -6.58 -2.81
N ALA A 265 -16.95 -6.99 -3.44
CA ALA A 265 -16.96 -7.46 -4.82
C ALA A 265 -17.81 -8.73 -4.99
N ALA A 266 -17.78 -9.64 -4.01
CA ALA A 266 -18.66 -10.81 -3.99
C ALA A 266 -20.14 -10.40 -3.98
N CYS A 267 -20.55 -9.48 -3.10
CA CYS A 267 -21.94 -8.97 -3.04
C CYS A 267 -22.39 -8.27 -4.34
N HIS A 268 -21.46 -7.77 -5.15
CA HIS A 268 -21.77 -7.10 -6.41
C HIS A 268 -21.74 -8.02 -7.62
N SER A 269 -21.21 -9.24 -7.49
CA SER A 269 -21.00 -10.14 -8.61
C SER A 269 -22.31 -10.62 -9.27
N GLY A 270 -23.40 -10.71 -8.50
CA GLY A 270 -24.76 -10.99 -8.97
C GLY A 270 -25.50 -9.79 -9.59
N GLY A 271 -24.90 -8.58 -9.56
CA GLY A 271 -25.45 -7.36 -10.16
C GLY A 271 -26.46 -6.59 -9.28
N THR A 272 -26.94 -7.17 -8.19
CA THR A 272 -27.78 -6.49 -7.18
C THR A 272 -27.37 -6.89 -5.78
N LEU A 273 -27.22 -5.90 -4.89
CA LEU A 273 -26.92 -6.12 -3.48
C LEU A 273 -28.17 -6.54 -2.69
N ALA A 274 -28.17 -7.76 -2.17
CA ALA A 274 -29.19 -8.25 -1.25
C ALA A 274 -28.90 -7.81 0.21
N THR A 275 -29.95 -7.71 1.02
CA THR A 275 -29.82 -7.29 2.43
C THR A 275 -29.10 -8.36 3.25
N GLU A 276 -29.30 -9.62 2.88
CA GLU A 276 -28.72 -10.82 3.46
C GLU A 276 -27.21 -10.86 3.26
N GLU A 277 -26.73 -10.59 2.05
CA GLU A 277 -25.29 -10.48 1.72
C GLU A 277 -24.61 -9.38 2.55
N MET A 278 -25.26 -8.21 2.64
CA MET A 278 -24.76 -7.09 3.43
C MET A 278 -24.67 -7.40 4.91
N ARG A 279 -25.52 -8.30 5.43
CA ARG A 279 -25.41 -8.80 6.81
C ARG A 279 -24.15 -9.64 6.97
N VAL A 280 -23.85 -10.54 6.03
CA VAL A 280 -22.63 -11.35 6.08
C VAL A 280 -21.39 -10.48 5.97
N LEU A 281 -21.39 -9.47 5.10
CA LEU A 281 -20.30 -8.48 5.00
C LEU A 281 -20.06 -7.75 6.33
N LYS A 282 -21.14 -7.33 7.00
CA LYS A 282 -21.07 -6.69 8.31
C LYS A 282 -20.48 -7.64 9.36
N ASP A 283 -20.90 -8.89 9.38
CA ASP A 283 -20.38 -9.90 10.31
C ASP A 283 -18.89 -10.15 10.06
N ALA A 284 -18.45 -10.20 8.80
CA ALA A 284 -17.04 -10.33 8.43
C ALA A 284 -16.19 -9.15 8.93
N ALA A 285 -16.71 -7.92 8.84
CA ALA A 285 -16.06 -6.75 9.40
C ALA A 285 -15.90 -6.84 10.92
N VAL A 286 -16.94 -7.30 11.63
CA VAL A 286 -16.89 -7.52 13.08
C VAL A 286 -15.85 -8.59 13.43
N LEU A 287 -15.81 -9.70 12.69
CA LEU A 287 -14.81 -10.75 12.88
C LEU A 287 -13.39 -10.22 12.74
N LEU A 288 -13.13 -9.36 11.76
CA LEU A 288 -11.82 -8.72 11.57
C LEU A 288 -11.52 -7.60 12.60
N GLY A 289 -12.49 -7.23 13.44
CA GLY A 289 -12.36 -6.15 14.42
C GLY A 289 -12.35 -4.77 13.76
N LEU A 290 -13.12 -4.57 12.69
CA LEU A 290 -13.31 -3.28 12.03
C LEU A 290 -14.59 -2.60 12.50
N GLU A 291 -14.58 -1.27 12.58
CA GLU A 291 -15.79 -0.51 12.85
C GLU A 291 -16.64 -0.34 11.58
N GLY A 292 -17.97 -0.34 11.73
CA GLY A 292 -18.88 -0.15 10.58
C GLY A 292 -18.67 1.18 9.85
N SER A 293 -18.25 2.24 10.57
CA SER A 293 -17.97 3.55 9.97
C SER A 293 -16.78 3.51 9.00
N GLU A 294 -15.77 2.68 9.30
CA GLU A 294 -14.54 2.51 8.52
C GLU A 294 -14.82 1.75 7.22
N VAL A 295 -15.63 0.71 7.33
CA VAL A 295 -16.06 -0.11 6.19
C VAL A 295 -16.85 0.73 5.19
N VAL A 296 -17.81 1.53 5.66
CA VAL A 296 -18.60 2.41 4.79
C VAL A 296 -17.72 3.44 4.09
N GLU A 297 -16.82 4.09 4.84
CA GLU A 297 -15.88 5.07 4.26
C GLU A 297 -14.99 4.41 3.21
N TYR A 298 -14.45 3.23 3.48
CA TYR A 298 -13.61 2.48 2.55
C TYR A 298 -14.35 2.10 1.26
N ILE A 299 -15.55 1.51 1.39
CA ILE A 299 -16.36 1.08 0.23
C ILE A 299 -16.75 2.29 -0.64
N SER A 300 -17.12 3.43 -0.04
CA SER A 300 -17.47 4.66 -0.77
C SER A 300 -16.33 5.30 -1.56
N ARG A 301 -15.09 4.83 -1.37
CA ARG A 301 -13.92 5.28 -2.14
C ARG A 301 -13.58 4.32 -3.29
N LEU A 302 -14.06 3.08 -3.24
CA LEU A 302 -13.84 2.10 -4.30
C LEU A 302 -14.82 2.28 -5.47
N TRP A 303 -15.93 3.00 -5.24
CA TRP A 303 -17.06 3.20 -6.16
C TRP A 303 -17.60 4.63 -6.05
#